data_AF-B7CC39-F1
#
_entry.id   AF-B7CC39-F1
#
_cell.length_a   1.000
_cell.length_b   1.000
_cell.length_c   1.000
_cell.angle_alpha   90.00
_cell.angle_beta   90.00
_cell.angle_gamma   90.00
#
_symmetry.space_group_name_H-M   'P 1'
#
loop_
_entity.id
_entity.type
_entity.pdbx_description
1 polymer ?
#
loop_
_entity_poly.entity_id
_entity_poly.type
_entity_poly.pdbx_seq_one_letter_code
_entity_poly.pdbx_strand_id
1 'polypeptide(L)'
;MEKFIDWLKANGYKYKNEDIYLEACTHSSYANEHHRQMDDNERLEFMGDSVLQIWSATQLFFNGTKNARGTNDNTSCTNGM
;
A
#
# COMPACT_ATOMS: atom_id res chain seq x y z
N MET A 1 -18.51 1.12 -21.92
CA MET A 1 -17.88 0.88 -20.62
C MET A 1 -16.39 1.08 -20.82
N GLU A 2 -15.81 2.11 -20.22
CA GLU A 2 -14.35 2.29 -20.24
C GLU A 2 -13.70 1.24 -19.34
N LYS A 3 -12.65 0.58 -19.83
CA LYS A 3 -11.94 -0.42 -19.04
C LYS A 3 -11.01 0.30 -18.06
N PHE A 4 -10.80 -0.31 -16.90
CA PHE A 4 -9.86 0.20 -15.89
C PHE A 4 -8.46 0.52 -16.47
N ILE A 5 -7.99 -0.29 -17.41
CA ILE A 5 -6.72 -0.07 -18.13
C ILE A 5 -6.74 1.22 -18.97
N ASP A 6 -7.86 1.56 -19.60
CA ASP A 6 -7.99 2.79 -20.40
C ASP A 6 -7.90 4.02 -19.50
N TRP A 7 -8.51 3.92 -18.30
CA TRP A 7 -8.39 4.95 -17.26
C TRP A 7 -6.94 5.12 -16.77
N LEU A 8 -6.20 4.03 -16.55
CA LEU A 8 -4.78 4.09 -16.18
C LEU A 8 -3.95 4.81 -17.23
N LYS A 9 -4.18 4.50 -18.52
CA LYS A 9 -3.49 5.15 -19.66
C LYS A 9 -3.80 6.65 -19.71
N ALA A 10 -5.07 7.03 -19.58
CA ALA A 10 -5.50 8.41 -19.63
C ALA A 10 -4.85 9.28 -18.52
N ASN A 11 -4.57 8.68 -17.36
CA ASN A 11 -3.90 9.37 -16.25
C ASN A 11 -2.37 9.21 -16.26
N GLY A 12 -1.78 8.60 -17.30
CA GLY A 12 -0.33 8.47 -17.44
C GLY A 12 0.32 7.41 -16.53
N TYR A 13 -0.46 6.49 -15.97
CA TYR A 13 0.08 5.41 -15.15
C TYR A 13 0.69 4.32 -16.03
N LYS A 14 1.96 4.01 -15.79
CA LYS A 14 2.64 2.86 -16.41
C LYS A 14 2.23 1.60 -15.67
N TYR A 15 1.72 0.62 -16.40
CA TYR A 15 1.45 -0.71 -15.91
C TYR A 15 2.29 -1.74 -16.68
N LYS A 16 2.67 -2.84 -16.02
CA LYS A 16 3.52 -3.88 -16.63
C LYS A 16 2.72 -5.01 -17.25
N ASN A 17 1.70 -5.49 -16.54
CA ASN A 17 0.86 -6.60 -16.95
C ASN A 17 -0.60 -6.25 -16.68
N GLU A 18 -1.44 -6.26 -17.72
CA GLU A 18 -2.88 -6.01 -17.62
C GLU A 18 -3.59 -7.08 -16.80
N ASP A 19 -3.09 -8.32 -16.88
CA ASP A 19 -3.71 -9.48 -16.24
C ASP A 19 -3.77 -9.35 -14.72
N ILE A 20 -2.75 -8.74 -14.09
CA ILE A 20 -2.72 -8.50 -12.64
C ILE A 20 -3.85 -7.57 -12.21
N TYR A 21 -4.20 -6.59 -13.03
CA TYR A 21 -5.30 -5.67 -12.71
C TYR A 21 -6.66 -6.30 -12.96
N LEU A 22 -6.75 -7.19 -13.96
CA LEU A 22 -7.95 -7.99 -14.18
C LEU A 22 -8.18 -8.98 -13.03
N GLU A 23 -7.14 -9.66 -12.56
CA GLU A 23 -7.13 -10.50 -11.36
C GLU A 23 -7.54 -9.70 -10.12
N ALA A 24 -6.93 -8.52 -9.88
CA ALA A 24 -7.27 -7.65 -8.76
C ALA A 24 -8.75 -7.20 -8.74
N CYS A 25 -9.36 -7.06 -9.93
CA CYS A 25 -10.77 -6.72 -10.08
C CYS A 25 -11.70 -7.95 -10.14
N THR A 26 -11.17 -9.17 -10.04
CA THR A 26 -11.94 -10.42 -10.10
C THR A 26 -12.13 -10.97 -8.70
N HIS A 27 -13.39 -10.96 -8.23
CA HIS A 27 -13.75 -11.55 -6.95
C HIS A 27 -13.86 -13.08 -7.04
N SER A 28 -13.53 -13.80 -5.97
CA SER A 28 -13.54 -15.26 -5.92
C SER A 28 -14.89 -15.89 -6.27
N SER A 29 -16.01 -15.23 -5.93
CA SER A 29 -17.35 -15.68 -6.34
C SER A 29 -17.51 -15.75 -7.86
N TYR A 30 -16.99 -14.76 -8.60
CA TYR A 30 -17.10 -14.70 -10.06
C TYR A 30 -16.19 -15.74 -10.73
N ALA A 31 -14.97 -15.90 -10.22
CA ALA A 31 -14.01 -16.90 -10.69
C ALA A 31 -14.56 -18.34 -10.51
N ASN A 32 -15.16 -18.60 -9.35
CA ASN A 32 -15.72 -19.90 -9.00
C ASN A 32 -16.97 -20.27 -9.83
N GLU A 33 -17.86 -19.30 -10.10
CA GLU A 33 -19.05 -19.53 -10.93
C GLU A 33 -18.70 -19.86 -12.38
N HIS A 34 -17.66 -19.25 -12.93
CA HIS A 34 -17.32 -19.37 -14.35
C HIS A 34 -16.41 -20.56 -14.68
N HIS A 35 -15.96 -21.36 -13.70
CA HIS A 35 -15.07 -22.53 -13.87
C HIS A 35 -13.89 -22.28 -14.83
N ARG A 36 -13.47 -21.02 -14.99
CA ARG A 36 -12.28 -20.67 -15.74
C ARG A 36 -11.11 -20.77 -14.78
N GLN A 37 -9.97 -21.23 -15.26
CA GLN A 37 -8.68 -21.06 -14.57
C GLN A 37 -8.29 -19.57 -14.57
N MET A 38 -9.14 -18.72 -13.97
CA MET A 38 -8.82 -17.33 -13.71
C MET A 38 -8.48 -17.23 -12.24
N ASP A 39 -7.31 -16.66 -11.98
CA ASP A 39 -6.91 -16.31 -10.62
C ASP A 39 -7.88 -15.24 -10.08
N ASP A 40 -8.14 -15.30 -8.77
CA ASP A 40 -8.95 -14.33 -8.05
C ASP A 40 -8.08 -13.34 -7.27
N ASN A 41 -8.73 -12.32 -6.73
CA ASN A 41 -8.04 -11.25 -6.03
C ASN A 41 -7.55 -11.63 -4.62
N GLU A 42 -7.83 -12.83 -4.08
CA GLU A 42 -7.56 -13.15 -2.67
C GLU A 42 -6.06 -13.08 -2.33
N ARG A 43 -5.20 -13.53 -3.26
CA ARG A 43 -3.74 -13.48 -3.09
C ARG A 43 -3.22 -12.05 -3.12
N LEU A 44 -3.78 -11.21 -4.00
CA LEU A 44 -3.39 -9.80 -4.14
C LEU A 44 -3.89 -8.99 -2.93
N GLU A 45 -5.08 -9.29 -2.41
CA GLU A 45 -5.63 -8.70 -1.19
C GLU A 45 -4.73 -9.00 0.01
N PHE A 46 -4.40 -10.29 0.23
CA PHE A 46 -3.51 -10.71 1.31
C PHE A 46 -2.14 -10.03 1.25
N MET A 47 -1.56 -9.91 0.04
CA MET A 47 -0.30 -9.22 -0.17
C MET A 47 -0.44 -7.71 0.09
N GLY A 48 -1.53 -7.10 -0.37
CA GLY A 48 -1.83 -5.69 -0.17
C GLY A 48 -1.94 -5.33 1.31
N ASP A 49 -2.65 -6.14 2.08
CA ASP A 49 -2.80 -5.96 3.53
C ASP A 49 -1.45 -6.02 4.25
N SER A 50 -0.62 -7.00 3.91
CA SER A 50 0.72 -7.14 4.49
C SER A 50 1.60 -5.91 4.22
N VAL A 51 1.59 -5.40 2.99
CA VAL A 51 2.36 -4.22 2.61
C VAL A 51 1.83 -2.95 3.30
N LEU A 52 0.51 -2.75 3.31
CA LEU A 52 -0.13 -1.62 3.97
C LEU A 52 0.10 -1.64 5.48
N GLN A 53 0.08 -2.82 6.10
CA GLN A 53 0.37 -2.99 7.52
C GLN A 53 1.80 -2.58 7.85
N ILE A 54 2.79 -3.07 7.08
CA ILE A 54 4.20 -2.71 7.27
C ILE A 54 4.40 -1.20 7.07
N TRP A 55 3.84 -0.64 6.00
CA TRP A 55 3.98 0.79 5.70
C TRP A 55 3.37 1.64 6.83
N SER A 56 2.15 1.33 7.24
CA SER A 56 1.44 2.08 8.28
C SER A 56 2.16 1.99 9.63
N ALA A 57 2.62 0.79 10.02
CA ALA A 57 3.41 0.59 11.23
C ALA A 57 4.73 1.39 11.18
N THR A 58 5.39 1.41 10.03
CA THR A 58 6.63 2.18 9.82
C THR A 58 6.39 3.67 9.98
N GLN A 59 5.34 4.22 9.36
CA GLN A 59 5.02 5.64 9.48
C GLN A 59 4.66 6.02 10.92
N LEU A 60 3.88 5.19 11.62
CA LEU A 60 3.53 5.41 13.03
C LEU A 60 4.75 5.34 13.94
N PHE A 61 5.67 4.40 13.72
CA PHE A 61 6.90 4.28 14.49
C PHE A 61 7.77 5.54 14.33
N PHE A 62 8.04 5.96 13.10
CA PHE A 62 8.88 7.13 12.87
C PHE A 62 8.23 8.44 13.32
N ASN A 63 6.92 8.61 13.12
CA ASN A 63 6.21 9.82 13.57
C ASN A 63 6.03 9.83 15.10
N GLY A 64 5.75 8.68 15.71
CA GLY A 64 5.66 8.53 17.16
C GLY A 64 6.98 8.83 17.86
N THR A 65 8.12 8.46 17.27
CA THR A 65 9.45 8.77 17.83
C THR A 65 9.86 10.24 17.69
N LYS A 66 9.22 11.03 16.81
CA LYS A 66 9.40 12.51 16.77
C LYS A 66 8.68 13.19 17.94
N ASN A 67 7.55 12.64 18.38
CA ASN A 67 6.74 13.22 19.46
C ASN A 67 7.16 12.67 20.84
N ALA A 68 7.66 11.44 20.92
CA ALA A 68 8.15 10.84 22.16
C ALA A 68 9.60 11.26 22.49
N ARG A 69 10.45 11.53 21.50
CA ARG A 69 11.71 12.27 21.70
C ARG A 69 11.42 13.76 21.70
N GLY A 70 10.66 14.21 22.70
CA GLY A 70 10.70 15.60 23.11
C GLY A 70 12.16 15.95 23.39
N THR A 71 12.77 16.64 22.45
CA THR A 71 14.05 17.34 22.61
C THR A 71 13.84 18.38 23.69
N ASN A 72 14.08 18.00 24.94
CA ASN A 72 14.50 18.94 25.96
C ASN A 72 15.97 19.27 25.70
N ASP A 73 16.25 19.92 24.56
CA ASP A 73 17.57 20.49 24.28
C ASP A 73 17.67 21.85 25.00
N ASN A 74 17.53 21.82 26.32
CA ASN A 74 17.86 22.92 27.23
C ASN A 74 18.96 22.45 28.18
N THR A 75 20.10 22.03 27.63
CA THR A 75 21.35 21.90 28.39
C THR A 75 22.52 22.43 27.58
N SER A 76 22.40 23.68 27.11
CA SER A 76 23.58 24.55 27.12
C SER A 76 23.91 24.88 28.58
N CYS A 77 24.58 23.93 29.25
CA CYS A 77 25.41 24.25 30.41
C CYS A 77 26.59 25.10 29.93
N THR A 78 26.32 26.35 29.57
CA THR A 78 27.33 27.41 29.53
C THR A 78 27.20 28.18 30.83
N ASN A 79 27.80 27.62 31.88
CA ASN A 79 28.29 28.37 33.05
C ASN A 79 29.23 27.44 33.81
N GLY A 80 30.50 27.53 33.45
CA GLY A 80 31.59 26.74 34.03
C GLY A 80 32.93 27.17 33.43
N MET A 81 33.45 28.27 33.98
CA MET A 81 34.75 28.96 33.73
C MET A 81 34.74 30.10 32.74
#